data_AF-A0A529TPY2-F1
#
_entry.id   AF-A0A529TPY2-F1
#
_cell.length_a   1.000
_cell.length_b   1.000
_cell.length_c   1.000
_cell.angle_alpha   90.00
_cell.angle_beta   90.00
_cell.angle_gamma   90.00
#
_symmetry.space_group_name_H-M   'P 1'
#
loop_
_entity.id
_entity.type
_entity.pdbx_description
1 polymer ?
#
loop_
_entity_poly.entity_id
_entity_poly.type
_entity_poly.pdbx_seq_one_letter_code
_entity_poly.pdbx_strand_id
1 'polypeptide(L)' 'MLALAISSDSPSRLNLTEADEPSCNANEASVAIHATSLNRGELR' A
#
# COMPACT_ATOMS: atom_id res chain seq x y z
N MET A 1 4.92 7.39 5.04
CA MET A 1 4.45 6.08 5.50
C MET A 1 5.01 4.98 4.61
N LEU A 2 5.30 3.81 5.18
CA LEU A 2 5.75 2.65 4.42
C LEU A 2 4.55 1.95 3.75
N ALA A 3 4.69 1.62 2.47
CA ALA A 3 3.67 0.93 1.68
C ALA A 3 4.27 -0.23 0.88
N LEU A 4 3.47 -1.27 0.64
CA LEU A 4 3.81 -2.35 -0.29
C LEU A 4 3.18 -2.04 -1.65
N ALA A 5 4.03 -1.82 -2.66
CA ALA A 5 3.61 -1.40 -3.99
C ALA A 5 3.97 -2.45 -5.05
N ILE A 6 3.21 -2.45 -6.16
CA ILE A 6 3.55 -3.24 -7.35
C ILE A 6 4.74 -2.60 -8.05
N SER A 7 5.74 -3.40 -8.39
CA SER A 7 6.97 -2.96 -9.07
C SER A 7 7.32 -3.89 -10.23
N SER A 8 7.66 -3.32 -11.39
CA SER A 8 8.18 -4.09 -12.53
C SER A 8 9.58 -4.63 -12.31
N ASP A 9 10.31 -4.05 -11.35
CA ASP A 9 11.76 -4.21 -11.23
C ASP A 9 12.14 -5.18 -10.10
N SER A 10 11.14 -5.82 -9.48
CA SER A 10 11.33 -6.78 -8.39
C SER A 10 10.94 -8.20 -8.81
N PRO A 11 11.67 -9.24 -8.38
CA PRO A 11 11.36 -10.63 -8.75
C PRO A 11 9.96 -11.09 -8.30
N SER A 12 9.48 -10.57 -7.18
CA SER A 12 8.14 -10.81 -6.63
C SER A 12 7.07 -9.88 -7.19
N ARG A 13 7.45 -8.93 -8.07
CA ARG A 13 6.61 -7.80 -8.52
C ARG A 13 6.10 -6.90 -7.40
N LEU A 14 6.65 -7.02 -6.20
CA LEU A 14 6.28 -6.24 -5.02
C LEU A 14 7.53 -5.61 -4.41
N ASN A 15 7.43 -4.34 -4.02
CA ASN A 15 8.47 -3.63 -3.30
C ASN A 15 7.90 -2.84 -2.12
N LEU A 16 8.64 -2.78 -1.02
CA LEU A 16 8.34 -1.85 0.07
C LEU A 16 8.93 -0.48 -0.27
N THR A 17 8.11 0.56 -0.21
CA THR A 17 8.50 1.93 -0.53
C THR A 17 7.96 2.91 0.50
N GLU A 18 8.68 4.00 0.71
CA GLU A 18 8.14 5.16 1.41
C GLU A 18 7.17 5.90 0.47
N ALA A 19 6.07 6.37 1.04
CA ALA A 19 5.08 7.23 0.42
C ALA A 19 4.81 8.41 1.35
N ASP A 20 4.36 9.54 0.80
CA ASP A 20 3.98 10.68 1.62
C ASP A 20 2.72 10.37 2.44
N GLU A 21 2.60 11.02 3.61
CA GLU A 21 1.38 10.91 4.42
C GLU A 21 0.20 11.57 3.67
N PRO A 22 -0.95 10.90 3.53
CA PRO A 22 -2.08 11.44 2.79
C PRO A 22 -2.75 12.60 3.53
N SER A 23 -3.26 13.57 2.78
CA SER A 23 -4.20 14.57 3.30
C SER A 23 -5.64 14.16 3.01
N CYS A 24 -6.49 14.16 4.03
CA CYS A 24 -7.90 13.83 3.85
C CYS A 24 -8.72 15.07 3.48
N ASN A 25 -9.60 14.91 2.49
CA ASN A 25 -10.66 15.87 2.19
C ASN A 25 -11.82 15.75 3.21
N ALA A 26 -12.81 16.64 3.10
CA ALA A 26 -13.92 16.72 4.05
C ALA A 26 -14.75 15.44 4.24
N ASN A 27 -14.70 14.50 3.29
CA ASN A 27 -15.45 13.23 3.32
C ASN A 27 -14.54 12.00 3.41
N GLU A 28 -13.28 12.17 3.81
CA GLU A 28 -12.29 11.09 3.93
C GLU A 28 -11.80 10.96 5.38
N ALA A 29 -11.27 9.78 5.72
CA ALA A 29 -10.68 9.52 7.01
C ALA A 29 -9.29 8.92 6.83
N SER A 30 -8.32 9.40 7.64
CA SER A 30 -7.01 8.78 7.74
C SER A 30 -7.09 7.63 8.73
N VAL A 31 -6.58 6.46 8.33
CA VAL A 31 -6.67 5.22 9.11
C VAL A 31 -5.27 4.64 9.26
N ALA A 32 -4.82 4.47 10.51
CA ALA A 32 -3.59 3.75 10.81
C ALA A 32 -3.81 2.24 10.66
N ILE A 33 -3.03 1.61 9.79
CA ILE A 33 -3.14 0.17 9.50
C ILE A 33 -2.22 -0.63 10.44
N HIS A 34 -2.80 -1.51 11.24
CA HIS A 34 -2.06 -2.42 12.14
C HIS A 34 -1.92 -3.84 11.60
N ALA A 35 -2.85 -4.27 10.74
CA ALA A 35 -2.84 -5.57 10.09
C ALA A 35 -3.57 -5.49 8.74
N THR A 36 -3.12 -6.28 7.79
CA THR A 36 -3.77 -6.48 6.49
C THR A 36 -3.51 -7.91 6.00
N SER A 37 -4.23 -8.34 4.97
CA SER A 37 -4.11 -9.66 4.37
C SER A 37 -3.96 -9.57 2.86
N LEU A 38 -3.38 -10.60 2.25
CA LEU A 38 -3.33 -10.72 0.79
C LEU A 38 -4.47 -11.59 0.29
N ASN A 39 -5.24 -11.06 -0.65
CA ASN A 39 -6.26 -11.78 -1.38
C ASN A 39 -5.68 -12.40 -2.65
N ARG A 40 -6.22 -13.54 -3.09
CA ARG A 40 -5.76 -14.26 -4.29
C ARG A 40 -5.73 -13.38 -5.56
N GLY A 41 -6.63 -12.39 -5.65
CA GLY A 41 -6.72 -11.49 -6.80
C GLY A 41 -5.63 -10.42 -6.86
N GLU A 42 -4.95 -10.14 -5.76
CA GLU A 42 -3.98 -9.03 -5.62
C GLU A 42 -2.57 -9.39 -6.11
N LEU A 43 -2.33 -10.68 -6.38
CA LEU A 43 -1.03 -11.21 -6.80
C LEU A 43 -0.96 -11.51 -8.31
N ARG A 44 -1.89 -10.98 -9.11
CA ARG A 44 -1.91 -11.15 -10.57
C ARG A 44 -1.15 -10.05 -11.30
#